data_AF-A0A6B3N559-F1
#
_entry.id   AF-A0A6B3N559-F1
#
_cell.length_a   1.000
_cell.length_b   1.000
_cell.length_c   1.000
_cell.angle_alpha   90.00
_cell.angle_beta   90.00
_cell.angle_gamma   90.00
#
_symmetry.space_group_name_H-M   'P 1'
#
loop_
_entity.id
_entity.type
_entity.pdbx_description
1 polymer ?
#
loop_
_entity_poly.entity_id
_entity_poly.type
_entity_poly.pdbx_seq_one_letter_code
_entity_poly.pdbx_strand_id
1 'polypeptide(L)'
;MLNLFNLNAARSLALLTLLIVVTGCSPESDSTESSINEAENTTTAQEAKEVVEKTNAPLSASPDNPNPETQQQIQQYLNDLAAKGFGKEKQGVWMQTGDTLLTNHQGTVPLSAASITKVATTLVALETFGPDYQFVTQIGATGPIEDGVLQGDLVIEGGEDPFFIWEEAIALGNTLNEMGIKRVTGNLVVIGKFYMNFATDTLTTGNLLKQGLNR
;
A
#
# COMPACT_ATOMS: atom_id res chain seq x y z
N MET A 1 -1.14 -32.05 0.99
CA MET A 1 -0.18 -31.83 2.09
C MET A 1 0.76 -30.74 1.58
N LEU A 2 0.57 -29.48 1.97
CA LEU A 2 1.43 -28.37 1.53
C LEU A 2 2.79 -28.52 2.23
N ASN A 3 3.88 -28.70 1.48
CA ASN A 3 5.23 -28.58 2.03
C ASN A 3 5.62 -27.11 2.05
N LEU A 4 5.45 -26.46 3.20
CA LEU A 4 6.04 -25.16 3.50
C LEU A 4 7.54 -25.38 3.79
N PHE A 5 8.42 -24.88 2.94
CA PHE A 5 9.83 -24.76 3.27
C PHE A 5 9.99 -23.58 4.21
N ASN A 6 10.07 -23.85 5.52
CA ASN A 6 10.34 -22.83 6.53
C ASN A 6 11.71 -23.11 7.17
N LEU A 7 12.65 -22.19 6.95
CA LEU A 7 13.97 -22.21 7.57
C LEU A 7 13.85 -21.53 8.94
N ASN A 8 13.49 -22.29 9.99
CA ASN A 8 13.97 -22.11 11.36
C ASN A 8 13.33 -23.12 12.33
N ALA A 9 14.11 -23.47 13.34
CA ALA A 9 13.98 -24.66 14.16
C ALA A 9 12.77 -24.68 15.14
N ALA A 10 12.13 -25.85 15.16
CA ALA A 10 11.65 -26.61 16.33
C ALA A 10 10.38 -26.19 17.13
N ARG A 11 9.52 -27.24 17.27
CA ARG A 11 8.47 -27.56 18.28
C ARG A 11 7.03 -27.24 17.86
N SER A 12 6.24 -28.26 17.47
CA SER A 12 5.30 -29.05 18.32
C SER A 12 4.05 -28.21 18.68
N LEU A 13 2.79 -28.54 18.36
CA LEU A 13 2.06 -29.82 18.49
C LEU A 13 0.75 -29.71 17.68
N ALA A 14 0.28 -30.83 17.12
CA ALA A 14 -0.95 -30.95 16.36
C ALA A 14 -2.23 -30.72 17.18
N LEU A 15 -3.30 -30.21 16.56
CA LEU A 15 -4.65 -30.72 16.83
C LEU A 15 -5.58 -30.54 15.62
N LEU A 16 -6.22 -31.65 15.28
CA LEU A 16 -7.14 -31.94 14.19
C LEU A 16 -8.56 -31.88 14.75
N THR A 17 -9.53 -31.25 14.07
CA THR A 17 -10.93 -31.72 14.07
C THR A 17 -11.73 -31.17 12.90
N LEU A 18 -12.61 -32.05 12.43
CA LEU A 18 -13.44 -32.12 11.23
C LEU A 18 -14.93 -31.97 11.64
N LEU A 19 -15.79 -31.36 10.83
CA LEU A 19 -17.17 -31.81 10.42
C LEU A 19 -17.98 -30.66 9.77
N ILE A 20 -18.35 -30.71 8.48
CA ILE A 20 -19.55 -31.27 7.79
C ILE A 20 -20.80 -30.35 7.76
N VAL A 21 -21.09 -29.84 6.53
CA VAL A 21 -22.31 -29.80 5.65
C VAL A 21 -23.71 -29.63 6.31
N VAL A 22 -24.66 -28.82 5.77
CA VAL A 22 -25.71 -29.20 4.78
C VAL A 22 -26.61 -28.01 4.33
N THR A 23 -26.94 -28.03 3.02
CA THR A 23 -27.96 -27.38 2.12
C THR A 23 -29.07 -26.46 2.67
N GLY A 24 -29.45 -25.40 1.94
CA GLY A 24 -30.54 -25.35 0.92
C GLY A 24 -31.50 -24.19 1.29
N CYS A 25 -32.28 -23.49 0.47
CA CYS A 25 -32.89 -23.72 -0.84
C CYS A 25 -33.35 -22.35 -1.43
N SER A 26 -33.34 -22.22 -2.76
CA SER A 26 -33.88 -21.08 -3.53
C SER A 26 -35.40 -21.24 -3.78
N PRO A 27 -36.12 -20.15 -4.12
CA PRO A 27 -36.99 -20.22 -5.30
C PRO A 27 -36.96 -18.96 -6.18
N GLU A 28 -37.21 -19.18 -7.47
CA GLU A 28 -37.25 -18.23 -8.58
C GLU A 28 -38.63 -18.32 -9.27
N SER A 29 -39.18 -17.17 -9.72
CA SER A 29 -40.29 -16.92 -10.68
C SER A 29 -41.03 -15.64 -10.22
N ASP A 30 -41.56 -14.71 -11.02
CA ASP A 30 -41.66 -14.47 -12.46
C ASP A 30 -42.03 -12.98 -12.63
N SER A 31 -41.83 -12.48 -13.85
CA SER A 31 -42.07 -11.14 -14.38
C SER A 31 -43.54 -10.68 -14.43
N THR A 32 -43.79 -9.39 -14.22
CA THR A 32 -44.90 -8.65 -14.87
C THR A 32 -44.64 -7.14 -14.81
N GLU A 33 -44.54 -6.50 -15.98
CA GLU A 33 -44.54 -5.04 -16.15
C GLU A 33 -45.97 -4.48 -16.15
N SER A 34 -46.17 -3.33 -15.51
CA SER A 34 -47.20 -2.34 -15.84
C SER A 34 -46.84 -0.98 -15.23
N SER A 35 -46.64 0.00 -16.11
CA SER A 35 -46.56 1.45 -15.92
C SER A 35 -47.71 2.01 -15.04
N ILE A 36 -47.71 3.18 -14.38
CA ILE A 36 -47.19 4.53 -14.70
C ILE A 36 -47.12 5.40 -13.41
N ASN A 37 -46.21 6.41 -13.43
CA ASN A 37 -46.24 7.76 -12.80
C ASN A 37 -45.57 8.05 -11.42
N GLU A 38 -44.41 8.68 -11.55
CA GLU A 38 -43.94 9.92 -10.90
C GLU A 38 -44.49 10.30 -9.51
N ALA A 39 -43.61 10.13 -8.51
CA ALA A 39 -43.43 11.11 -7.45
C ALA A 39 -41.93 11.19 -7.13
N GLU A 40 -41.34 12.36 -7.37
CA GLU A 40 -40.01 12.72 -6.90
C GLU A 40 -39.91 12.46 -5.39
N ASN A 41 -39.02 11.57 -4.98
CA ASN A 41 -38.55 11.56 -3.60
C ASN A 41 -37.03 11.43 -3.61
N THR A 42 -36.40 12.60 -3.55
CA THR A 42 -34.97 12.83 -3.37
C THR A 42 -34.51 12.15 -2.08
N THR A 43 -34.11 10.88 -2.16
CA THR A 43 -33.45 10.20 -1.05
C THR A 43 -32.00 10.64 -1.04
N THR A 44 -31.72 11.65 -0.22
CA THR A 44 -30.39 12.11 0.10
C THR A 44 -29.62 10.93 0.72
N ALA A 45 -28.64 10.42 -0.02
CA ALA A 45 -27.60 9.57 0.55
C ALA A 45 -26.86 10.41 1.58
N GLN A 46 -27.18 10.21 2.86
CA GLN A 46 -26.38 10.67 3.98
C GLN A 46 -25.08 9.87 3.96
N GLU A 47 -24.13 10.31 3.14
CA GLU A 47 -22.72 10.09 3.42
C GLU A 47 -22.45 10.67 4.81
N ALA A 48 -22.16 9.79 5.75
CA ALA A 48 -21.55 10.16 7.01
C ALA A 48 -20.19 10.79 6.68
N LYS A 49 -20.19 12.11 6.49
CA LYS A 49 -19.01 12.94 6.69
C LYS A 49 -18.63 12.77 8.15
N GLU A 50 -17.81 11.77 8.42
CA GLU A 50 -16.98 11.78 9.61
C GLU A 50 -16.12 13.03 9.47
N VAL A 51 -16.55 14.08 10.16
CA VAL A 51 -15.75 15.27 10.37
C VAL A 51 -14.54 14.76 11.13
N VAL A 52 -13.44 14.56 10.40
CA VAL A 52 -12.13 14.46 11.02
C VAL A 52 -12.01 15.73 11.85
N GLU A 53 -12.25 15.59 13.15
CA GLU A 53 -11.99 16.62 14.12
C GLU A 53 -10.56 17.05 13.85
N LYS A 54 -10.35 18.34 13.54
CA LYS A 54 -9.00 18.88 13.35
C LYS A 54 -8.25 18.56 14.64
N THR A 55 -7.42 17.53 14.60
CA THR A 55 -6.54 17.21 15.71
C THR A 55 -5.70 18.45 15.92
N ASN A 56 -6.01 19.21 16.98
CA ASN A 56 -5.19 20.31 17.43
C ASN A 56 -3.91 19.68 18.00
N ALA A 57 -3.04 19.17 17.13
CA ALA A 57 -1.64 19.02 17.48
C ALA A 57 -1.18 20.45 17.81
N PRO A 58 -0.84 20.74 19.08
CA PRO A 58 -0.50 22.10 19.45
C PRO A 58 0.74 22.48 18.65
N LEU A 59 0.61 23.52 17.81
CA LEU A 59 1.77 24.21 17.27
C LEU A 59 2.69 24.53 18.45
N SER A 60 3.95 24.10 18.39
CA SER A 60 4.91 24.31 19.50
C SER A 60 5.18 25.81 19.72
N ALA A 61 5.04 26.62 18.67
CA ALA A 61 5.12 28.08 18.74
C ALA A 61 3.78 28.74 18.36
N SER A 62 3.47 29.88 18.98
CA SER A 62 2.34 30.72 18.56
C SER A 62 2.57 31.27 17.15
N PRO A 63 1.58 31.20 16.24
CA PRO A 63 1.70 31.68 14.85
C PRO A 63 1.86 33.20 14.73
N ASP A 64 1.59 33.96 15.81
CA ASP A 64 1.38 35.41 15.76
C ASP A 64 2.60 36.24 16.22
N ASN A 65 3.66 35.59 16.71
CA ASN A 65 4.84 36.28 17.25
C ASN A 65 6.16 35.83 16.60
N PRO A 66 6.35 36.05 15.29
CA PRO A 66 7.60 35.70 14.62
C PRO A 66 8.73 36.69 14.99
N ASN A 67 9.97 36.22 14.93
CA ASN A 67 11.14 37.09 14.99
C ASN A 67 11.06 38.19 13.90
N PRO A 68 11.08 39.50 14.25
CA PRO A 68 10.86 40.57 13.29
C PRO A 68 11.90 40.64 12.16
N GLU A 69 13.16 40.36 12.47
CA GLU A 69 14.26 40.42 11.51
C GLU A 69 14.13 39.32 10.45
N THR A 70 13.93 38.08 10.90
CA THR A 70 13.75 36.93 9.99
C THR A 70 12.45 37.08 9.19
N GLN A 71 11.38 37.53 9.84
CA GLN A 71 10.09 37.79 9.18
C GLN A 71 10.22 38.84 8.07
N GLN A 72 11.03 39.88 8.24
CA GLN A 72 11.28 40.88 7.20
C GLN A 72 12.07 40.30 6.01
N GLN A 73 13.11 39.51 6.28
CA GLN A 73 13.91 38.87 5.24
C GLN A 73 13.06 37.94 4.36
N ILE A 74 12.18 37.17 4.98
CA ILE A 74 11.28 36.23 4.28
C ILE A 74 10.21 36.97 3.50
N GLN A 75 9.66 38.07 4.02
CA GLN A 75 8.76 38.92 3.23
C GLN A 75 9.43 39.50 1.99
N GLN A 76 10.70 39.93 2.09
CA GLN A 76 11.45 40.40 0.94
C GLN A 76 11.65 39.29 -0.09
N TYR A 77 12.05 38.10 0.34
CA TYR A 77 12.17 36.93 -0.54
C TYR A 77 10.84 36.59 -1.25
N LEU A 78 9.71 36.64 -0.54
CA LEU A 78 8.39 36.42 -1.11
C LEU A 78 7.97 37.53 -2.08
N ASN A 79 8.38 38.78 -1.85
CA ASN A 79 8.19 39.88 -2.81
C ASN A 79 8.93 39.58 -4.12
N ASP A 80 10.18 39.12 -4.02
CA ASP A 80 11.02 38.81 -5.17
C ASP A 80 10.49 37.60 -5.96
N LEU A 81 9.94 36.60 -5.27
CA LEU A 81 9.22 35.49 -5.91
C LEU A 81 7.96 35.96 -6.64
N ALA A 82 7.17 36.83 -6.02
CA ALA A 82 5.97 37.39 -6.63
C ALA A 82 6.29 38.20 -7.89
N ALA A 83 7.38 38.99 -7.87
CA ALA A 83 7.86 39.73 -9.04
C ALA A 83 8.25 38.81 -10.21
N LYS A 84 8.58 37.55 -9.94
CA LYS A 84 8.88 36.51 -10.95
C LYS A 84 7.65 35.70 -11.39
N GLY A 85 6.45 36.03 -10.89
CA GLY A 85 5.20 35.35 -11.21
C GLY A 85 4.80 34.23 -10.23
N PHE A 86 5.53 34.04 -9.14
CA PHE A 86 5.18 33.07 -8.09
C PHE A 86 4.40 33.79 -6.98
N GLY A 87 3.07 33.81 -7.11
CA GLY A 87 2.17 34.50 -6.15
C GLY A 87 2.38 34.03 -4.70
N LYS A 88 2.43 35.00 -3.78
CA LYS A 88 2.71 34.76 -2.35
C LYS A 88 1.63 33.92 -1.68
N GLU A 89 0.39 34.08 -2.14
CA GLU A 89 -0.78 33.33 -1.68
C GLU A 89 -0.66 31.82 -1.95
N LYS A 90 0.28 31.40 -2.81
CA LYS A 90 0.58 29.99 -3.09
C LYS A 90 1.81 29.47 -2.35
N GLN A 91 2.47 30.31 -1.55
CA GLN A 91 3.69 29.97 -0.81
C GLN A 91 3.37 29.81 0.67
N GLY A 92 3.91 28.78 1.32
CA GLY A 92 3.84 28.59 2.77
C GLY A 92 5.24 28.58 3.36
N VAL A 93 5.46 29.34 4.44
CA VAL A 93 6.71 29.33 5.19
C VAL A 93 6.40 29.29 6.68
N TRP A 94 6.96 28.30 7.37
CA TRP A 94 7.00 28.21 8.83
C TRP A 94 8.42 27.84 9.23
N MET A 95 9.08 28.67 10.03
CA MET A 95 10.37 28.33 10.62
C MET A 95 10.34 28.59 12.11
N GLN A 96 10.79 27.63 12.91
CA GLN A 96 10.84 27.73 14.37
C GLN A 96 12.07 27.03 14.93
N THR A 97 12.43 27.37 16.16
CA THR A 97 13.41 26.67 16.99
C THR A 97 12.83 26.46 18.38
N GLY A 98 12.58 25.20 18.77
CA GLY A 98 11.73 24.90 19.92
C GLY A 98 10.39 25.63 19.82
N ASP A 99 10.06 26.41 20.84
CA ASP A 99 8.81 27.20 20.92
C ASP A 99 8.97 28.63 20.37
N THR A 100 10.13 28.96 19.77
CA THR A 100 10.40 30.28 19.18
C THR A 100 10.08 30.29 17.70
N LEU A 101 9.06 31.05 17.30
CA LEU A 101 8.73 31.28 15.89
C LEU A 101 9.73 32.27 15.27
N LEU A 102 10.38 31.87 14.18
CA LEU A 102 11.31 32.72 13.42
C LEU A 102 10.59 33.44 12.28
N THR A 103 9.73 32.75 11.55
CA THR A 103 8.88 33.35 10.52
C THR A 103 7.60 32.57 10.34
N ASN A 104 6.54 33.27 9.95
CA ASN A 104 5.30 32.67 9.49
C ASN A 104 4.78 33.44 8.27
N HIS A 105 4.52 32.72 7.19
CA HIS A 105 3.76 33.18 6.04
C HIS A 105 2.85 32.05 5.59
N GLN A 106 1.54 32.18 5.84
CA GLN A 106 0.54 31.15 5.53
C GLN A 106 0.83 29.76 6.16
N GLY A 107 1.59 29.68 7.25
CA GLY A 107 1.99 28.40 7.85
C GLY A 107 0.84 27.57 8.43
N THR A 108 -0.33 28.18 8.63
CA THR A 108 -1.57 27.52 9.10
C THR A 108 -2.61 27.34 7.98
N VAL A 109 -2.29 27.76 6.75
CA VAL A 109 -3.17 27.63 5.58
C VAL A 109 -2.85 26.31 4.87
N PRO A 110 -3.85 25.45 4.60
CA PRO A 110 -3.63 24.24 3.82
C PRO A 110 -3.14 24.56 2.41
N LEU A 111 -1.99 23.98 2.06
CA LEU A 111 -1.37 24.06 0.73
C LEU A 111 -0.98 22.66 0.26
N SER A 112 -0.71 22.49 -1.04
CA SER A 112 -0.22 21.21 -1.56
C SER A 112 1.11 20.84 -0.92
N ALA A 113 1.13 19.73 -0.18
CA ALA A 113 2.35 19.21 0.44
C ALA A 113 3.29 18.54 -0.59
N ALA A 114 2.78 18.17 -1.78
CA ALA A 114 3.52 17.38 -2.77
C ALA A 114 4.24 16.18 -2.10
N SER A 115 5.53 15.99 -2.35
CA SER A 115 6.30 14.89 -1.73
C SER A 115 6.54 15.06 -0.22
N ILE A 116 6.24 16.20 0.41
CA ILE A 116 6.30 16.34 1.88
C ILE A 116 5.28 15.41 2.56
N THR A 117 4.20 15.02 1.87
CA THR A 117 3.26 13.98 2.33
C THR A 117 3.97 12.70 2.79
N LYS A 118 5.12 12.37 2.18
CA LYS A 118 5.92 11.19 2.57
C LYS A 118 6.37 11.24 4.03
N VAL A 119 6.54 12.41 4.65
CA VAL A 119 6.89 12.52 6.08
C VAL A 119 5.80 11.89 6.95
N ALA A 120 4.54 12.26 6.72
CA ALA A 120 3.41 11.70 7.45
C ALA A 120 3.24 10.20 7.16
N THR A 121 3.37 9.80 5.89
CA THR A 121 3.30 8.38 5.51
C THR A 121 4.41 7.56 6.16
N THR A 122 5.64 8.06 6.22
CA THR A 122 6.77 7.38 6.87
C THR A 122 6.56 7.28 8.38
N LEU A 123 6.02 8.31 9.04
CA LEU A 123 5.69 8.24 10.47
C LEU A 123 4.71 7.10 10.74
N VAL A 124 3.59 7.05 10.00
CA VAL A 124 2.59 5.98 10.16
C VAL A 124 3.19 4.61 9.82
N ALA A 125 4.02 4.52 8.78
CA ALA A 125 4.68 3.26 8.42
C ALA A 125 5.62 2.77 9.54
N LEU A 126 6.42 3.65 10.14
CA LEU A 126 7.32 3.31 11.24
C LEU A 126 6.56 2.93 12.51
N GLU A 127 5.45 3.61 12.82
CA GLU A 127 4.60 3.26 13.97
C GLU A 127 3.87 1.92 13.75
N THR A 128 3.45 1.64 12.51
CA THR A 128 2.69 0.43 12.17
C THR A 128 3.58 -0.80 12.08
N PHE A 129 4.73 -0.68 11.40
CA PHE A 129 5.58 -1.81 11.06
C PHE A 129 6.84 -1.91 11.92
N GLY A 130 7.33 -0.79 12.46
CA GLY A 130 8.67 -0.68 13.02
C GLY A 130 9.75 -0.51 11.93
N PRO A 131 10.96 -0.10 12.33
CA PRO A 131 12.05 0.18 11.38
C PRO A 131 12.66 -1.07 10.75
N ASP A 132 12.49 -2.24 11.37
CA ASP A 132 13.12 -3.50 10.94
C ASP A 132 12.17 -4.41 10.15
N TYR A 133 10.97 -3.92 9.82
CA TYR A 133 9.97 -4.73 9.12
C TYR A 133 10.44 -5.09 7.70
N GLN A 134 10.22 -6.34 7.33
CA GLN A 134 10.45 -6.85 5.99
C GLN A 134 9.15 -7.44 5.46
N PHE A 135 8.75 -6.99 4.26
CA PHE A 135 7.68 -7.67 3.53
C PHE A 135 8.18 -9.05 3.09
N VAL A 136 7.31 -10.05 3.18
CA VAL A 136 7.66 -11.44 2.89
C VAL A 136 6.83 -11.94 1.72
N THR A 137 7.51 -12.32 0.64
CA THR A 137 6.90 -13.08 -0.45
C THR A 137 7.30 -14.55 -0.29
N GLN A 138 6.34 -15.44 -0.07
CA GLN A 138 6.60 -16.86 0.15
C GLN A 138 6.46 -17.66 -1.14
N ILE A 139 7.30 -18.68 -1.30
CA ILE A 139 7.36 -19.54 -2.47
C ILE A 139 7.01 -20.96 -2.05
N GLY A 140 5.98 -21.54 -2.65
CA GLY A 140 5.44 -22.85 -2.34
C GLY A 140 5.40 -23.77 -3.56
N ALA A 141 5.28 -25.08 -3.31
CA ALA A 141 5.12 -26.10 -4.33
C ALA A 141 4.01 -27.07 -3.93
N THR A 142 3.15 -27.48 -4.88
CA THR A 142 2.02 -28.38 -4.58
C THR A 142 2.32 -29.87 -4.82
N GLY A 143 3.50 -30.20 -5.34
CA GLY A 143 3.91 -31.57 -5.66
C GLY A 143 5.39 -31.86 -5.42
N PRO A 144 5.83 -33.12 -5.62
CA PRO A 144 7.23 -33.50 -5.46
C PRO A 144 8.11 -32.93 -6.58
N ILE A 145 9.40 -32.83 -6.32
CA ILE A 145 10.42 -32.50 -7.32
C ILE A 145 11.16 -33.79 -7.66
N GLU A 146 11.08 -34.22 -8.92
CA GLU A 146 11.69 -35.45 -9.44
C GLU A 146 12.57 -35.11 -10.65
N ASP A 147 13.85 -35.47 -10.60
CA ASP A 147 14.83 -35.20 -11.67
C ASP A 147 14.83 -33.73 -12.15
N GLY A 148 14.67 -32.81 -11.20
CA GLY A 148 14.60 -31.37 -11.43
C GLY A 148 13.29 -30.85 -12.01
N VAL A 149 12.22 -31.66 -11.96
CA VAL A 149 10.88 -31.28 -12.43
C VAL A 149 9.92 -31.26 -11.25
N LEU A 150 9.33 -30.09 -10.97
CA LEU A 150 8.21 -29.97 -10.04
C LEU A 150 6.94 -30.56 -10.68
N GLN A 151 6.44 -31.64 -10.10
CA GLN A 151 5.19 -32.32 -10.48
C GLN A 151 3.97 -31.66 -9.82
N GLY A 152 3.79 -30.37 -10.07
CA GLY A 152 2.75 -29.55 -9.46
C GLY A 152 2.87 -28.09 -9.85
N ASP A 153 2.13 -27.26 -9.12
CA ASP A 153 2.12 -25.81 -9.29
C ASP A 153 3.24 -25.16 -8.46
N LEU A 154 3.82 -24.07 -8.99
CA LEU A 154 4.64 -23.13 -8.24
C LEU A 154 3.72 -22.05 -7.68
N VAL A 155 3.68 -21.94 -6.36
CA VAL A 155 2.80 -21.00 -5.64
C VAL A 155 3.61 -19.81 -5.15
N ILE A 156 3.07 -18.61 -5.36
CA ILE A 156 3.62 -17.35 -4.89
C ILE A 156 2.59 -16.74 -3.96
N GLU A 157 2.92 -16.61 -2.69
CA GLU A 157 2.08 -15.91 -1.72
C GLU A 157 2.67 -14.52 -1.47
N GLY A 158 2.00 -13.51 -2.03
CA GLY A 158 2.42 -12.12 -1.91
C GLY A 158 2.06 -11.55 -0.54
N GLY A 159 3.08 -11.01 0.15
CA GLY A 159 2.93 -10.31 1.43
C GLY A 159 3.04 -8.81 1.31
N GLU A 160 2.50 -8.21 0.24
CA GLU A 160 2.45 -6.76 0.01
C GLU A 160 3.80 -6.05 -0.20
N ASP A 161 4.83 -6.78 -0.62
CA ASP A 161 6.14 -6.19 -0.95
C ASP A 161 6.02 -5.12 -2.05
N PRO A 162 6.28 -3.83 -1.75
CA PRO A 162 6.17 -2.76 -2.72
C PRO A 162 7.37 -2.70 -3.69
N PHE A 163 8.39 -3.52 -3.48
CA PHE A 163 9.67 -3.47 -4.20
C PHE A 163 10.10 -4.81 -4.82
N PHE A 164 9.15 -5.66 -5.19
CA PHE A 164 9.45 -6.83 -6.02
C PHE A 164 9.58 -6.41 -7.50
N ILE A 165 10.81 -6.32 -8.02
CA ILE A 165 11.09 -5.90 -9.40
C ILE A 165 11.71 -7.04 -10.22
N TRP A 166 12.25 -6.73 -11.39
CA TRP A 166 12.77 -7.74 -12.31
C TRP A 166 13.93 -8.51 -11.70
N GLU A 167 14.77 -7.81 -10.97
CA GLU A 167 15.95 -8.33 -10.28
C GLU A 167 15.56 -9.41 -9.26
N GLU A 168 14.53 -9.19 -8.45
CA GLU A 168 14.03 -10.19 -7.49
C GLU A 168 13.41 -11.40 -8.21
N ALA A 169 12.69 -11.17 -9.32
CA ALA A 169 12.13 -12.27 -10.11
C ALA A 169 13.23 -13.14 -10.75
N ILE A 170 14.29 -12.53 -11.28
CA ILE A 170 15.44 -13.24 -11.85
C ILE A 170 16.22 -13.96 -10.75
N ALA A 171 16.46 -13.28 -9.62
CA ALA A 171 17.12 -13.88 -8.46
C ALA A 171 16.33 -15.10 -7.92
N LEU A 172 15.00 -15.02 -7.89
CA LEU A 172 14.14 -16.14 -7.54
C LEU A 172 14.28 -17.29 -8.55
N GLY A 173 14.27 -17.01 -9.86
CA GLY A 173 14.50 -18.02 -10.89
C GLY A 173 15.85 -18.72 -10.74
N ASN A 174 16.91 -17.96 -10.46
CA ASN A 174 18.25 -18.49 -10.17
C ASN A 174 18.27 -19.35 -8.92
N THR A 175 17.61 -18.90 -7.84
CA THR A 175 17.50 -19.65 -6.58
C THR A 175 16.80 -20.99 -6.80
N LEU A 176 15.67 -21.02 -7.52
CA LEU A 176 14.96 -22.25 -7.87
C LEU A 176 15.85 -23.20 -8.69
N ASN A 177 16.61 -22.63 -9.64
CA ASN A 177 17.57 -23.38 -10.44
C ASN A 177 18.70 -23.99 -9.60
N GLU A 178 19.25 -23.25 -8.64
CA GLU A 178 20.28 -23.71 -7.71
C GLU A 178 19.76 -24.80 -6.77
N MET A 179 18.49 -24.73 -6.40
CA MET A 179 17.77 -25.80 -5.67
C MET A 179 17.46 -27.04 -6.53
N GLY A 180 17.84 -27.03 -7.82
CA GLY A 180 17.65 -28.13 -8.74
C GLY A 180 16.31 -28.14 -9.46
N ILE A 181 15.42 -27.17 -9.24
CA ILE A 181 14.14 -27.05 -9.94
C ILE A 181 14.39 -26.40 -11.29
N LYS A 182 14.32 -27.20 -12.36
CA LYS A 182 14.56 -26.78 -13.75
C LYS A 182 13.29 -26.61 -14.56
N ARG A 183 12.19 -27.23 -14.12
CA ARG A 183 10.92 -27.19 -14.83
C ARG A 183 9.75 -27.33 -13.85
N VAL A 184 8.67 -26.62 -14.12
CA VAL A 184 7.38 -26.75 -13.44
C VAL A 184 6.37 -27.26 -14.46
N THR A 185 5.66 -28.36 -14.16
CA THR A 185 4.67 -28.94 -15.08
C THR A 185 3.25 -28.39 -14.86
N GLY A 186 2.97 -27.86 -13.67
CA GLY A 186 1.72 -27.19 -13.34
C GLY A 186 1.74 -25.69 -13.65
N ASN A 187 0.90 -24.97 -12.93
CA ASN A 187 0.67 -23.54 -13.08
C ASN A 187 1.63 -22.71 -12.22
N LEU A 188 1.76 -21.43 -12.58
CA LEU A 188 2.21 -20.39 -11.65
C LEU A 188 0.96 -19.83 -10.97
N VAL A 189 0.82 -20.05 -9.67
CA VAL A 189 -0.35 -19.64 -8.88
C VAL A 189 0.06 -18.50 -7.97
N VAL A 190 -0.56 -17.34 -8.14
CA VAL A 190 -0.35 -16.18 -7.25
C VAL A 190 -1.53 -16.06 -6.30
N ILE A 191 -1.26 -16.06 -5.00
CA ILE A 191 -2.23 -15.83 -3.93
C ILE A 191 -1.79 -14.65 -3.06
N GLY A 192 -2.74 -14.07 -2.32
CA GLY A 192 -2.46 -12.86 -1.54
C GLY A 192 -2.28 -11.61 -2.41
N LYS A 193 -1.62 -10.59 -1.87
CA LYS A 193 -1.36 -9.33 -2.57
C LYS A 193 0.08 -9.29 -3.06
N PHE A 194 0.23 -9.48 -4.37
CA PHE A 194 1.52 -9.48 -5.04
C PHE A 194 1.60 -8.33 -6.04
N TYR A 195 2.62 -7.49 -5.85
CA TYR A 195 2.95 -6.38 -6.73
C TYR A 195 4.24 -6.71 -7.45
N MET A 196 4.36 -6.34 -8.72
CA MET A 196 5.63 -6.48 -9.41
C MET A 196 5.84 -5.37 -10.42
N ASN A 197 7.03 -4.77 -10.40
CA ASN A 197 7.43 -3.72 -11.35
C ASN A 197 6.35 -2.63 -11.50
N PHE A 198 5.84 -2.16 -10.36
CA PHE A 198 4.80 -1.13 -10.21
C PHE A 198 3.40 -1.50 -10.74
N ALA A 199 3.20 -2.75 -11.20
CA ALA A 199 1.88 -3.27 -11.53
C ALA A 199 1.20 -3.90 -10.31
N THR A 200 -0.12 -3.75 -10.24
CA THR A 200 -0.96 -4.28 -9.16
C THR A 200 -2.00 -5.30 -9.63
N ASP A 201 -2.23 -5.39 -10.94
CA ASP A 201 -3.12 -6.38 -11.55
C ASP A 201 -2.48 -7.77 -11.52
N THR A 202 -3.16 -8.74 -10.90
CA THR A 202 -2.61 -10.08 -10.65
C THR A 202 -2.20 -10.83 -11.92
N LEU A 203 -2.98 -10.69 -13.01
CA LEU A 203 -2.65 -11.36 -14.26
C LEU A 203 -1.40 -10.75 -14.90
N THR A 204 -1.29 -9.43 -14.84
CA THR A 204 -0.11 -8.68 -15.31
C THR A 204 1.11 -9.05 -14.49
N THR A 205 1.04 -8.98 -13.16
CA THR A 205 2.18 -9.30 -12.27
C THR A 205 2.59 -10.77 -12.38
N GLY A 206 1.65 -11.71 -12.49
CA GLY A 206 1.94 -13.12 -12.73
C GLY A 206 2.67 -13.36 -14.06
N ASN A 207 2.28 -12.66 -15.13
CA ASN A 207 2.96 -12.74 -16.43
C ASN A 207 4.36 -12.12 -16.40
N LEU A 208 4.57 -11.02 -15.67
CA LEU A 208 5.88 -10.42 -15.47
C LEU A 208 6.79 -11.36 -14.67
N LEU A 209 6.27 -11.95 -13.59
CA LEU A 209 6.99 -12.90 -12.77
C LEU A 209 7.40 -14.12 -13.60
N LYS A 210 6.47 -14.70 -14.36
CA LYS A 210 6.77 -15.81 -15.27
C LYS A 210 7.89 -15.45 -16.24
N GLN A 211 7.91 -14.22 -16.78
CA GLN A 211 9.00 -13.78 -17.65
C GLN A 211 10.33 -13.69 -16.89
N GLY A 212 10.34 -13.09 -15.69
CA GLY A 212 11.54 -12.94 -14.87
C GLY A 212 12.14 -14.29 -14.45
N LEU A 213 11.30 -15.26 -14.07
CA LEU A 213 11.72 -16.62 -13.70
C LEU A 213 12.40 -17.39 -14.84
N ASN A 214 12.15 -17.03 -16.09
CA ASN A 214 12.65 -17.72 -17.29
C ASN A 214 13.80 -16.97 -17.99
N ARG A 215 14.39 -15.96 -17.33
CA ARG A 215 15.59 -15.25 -17.81
C ARG A 215 16.85 -15.93 -17.29
#